data_AF-A0A8C7RRH2-F1
#
_entry.id   AF-A0A8C7RRH2-F1
#
_cell.length_a   1.000
_cell.length_b   1.000
_cell.length_c   1.000
_cell.angle_alpha   90.00
_cell.angle_beta   90.00
_cell.angle_gamma   90.00
#
_symmetry.space_group_name_H-M   'P 1'
#
loop_
_entity.id
_entity.type
_entity.pdbx_description
1 polymer ?
#
loop_
_entity_poly.entity_id
_entity_poly.type
_entity_poly.pdbx_seq_one_letter_code
_entity_poly.pdbx_strand_id
1 'polypeptide(L)'
;MAGAPVRSATSQSGKMKKDESFLGKLGGTLVRKKKSKEVSDLHEEGKNAINTPMLPSGTEIHPEDTMLEENAERNMLDPTSRENPKFKDLQRVLIDWINNELEEDRIIVKGLEEDCYDGQVLQKLFEKLSGRKLNVAEVTQSEIGQKQKLQTVLEAVNELLRPHGWSIEWSVDSIHAKNLVAIVYLLVALAMHYLAPIRLPEHVSVQVVVVKKREGILQTSHVTKELTSTTEMMMGRFERDAFDTLLDHAPDKLNVVKKSLVTFVNKHLNKLNLEVTELESQVRNLMWWTCRRGGSLVDS
;
A
#
# COMPACT_ATOMS: atom_id res chain seq x y z
N MET A 1 -67.59 54.48 28.99
CA MET A 1 -66.55 55.46 28.65
C MET A 1 -66.19 55.21 27.20
N ALA A 2 -66.92 55.85 26.27
CA ALA A 2 -66.59 57.14 25.61
C ALA A 2 -65.63 56.87 24.44
N GLY A 3 -65.89 57.20 23.18
CA GLY A 3 -66.88 58.07 22.54
C GLY A 3 -66.20 58.61 21.27
N ALA A 4 -66.91 58.64 20.13
CA ALA A 4 -66.40 59.12 18.83
C ALA A 4 -65.93 60.61 18.88
N PRO A 5 -65.27 61.17 17.84
CA PRO A 5 -66.07 61.79 16.77
C PRO A 5 -65.46 61.88 15.35
N VAL A 6 -66.34 62.38 14.48
CA VAL A 6 -66.33 62.74 13.05
C VAL A 6 -65.49 64.00 12.75
N ARG A 7 -64.95 64.13 11.52
CA ARG A 7 -65.07 65.36 10.66
C ARG A 7 -64.50 65.20 9.24
N SER A 8 -65.31 65.64 8.29
CA SER A 8 -65.06 65.88 6.87
C SER A 8 -64.99 67.38 6.60
N ALA A 9 -64.20 67.83 5.59
CA ALA A 9 -64.59 68.81 4.54
C ALA A 9 -63.36 69.41 3.77
N THR A 10 -63.40 69.29 2.41
CA THR A 10 -63.06 70.25 1.31
C THR A 10 -61.91 71.26 1.44
N SER A 11 -61.16 71.74 0.43
CA SER A 11 -61.10 71.71 -1.06
C SER A 11 -59.74 72.42 -1.41
N GLN A 12 -59.00 72.18 -2.48
CA GLN A 12 -59.13 72.78 -3.82
C GLN A 12 -57.89 72.43 -4.66
N SER A 13 -58.06 72.56 -5.97
CA SER A 13 -57.23 72.19 -7.11
C SER A 13 -55.86 72.87 -7.24
N GLY A 14 -54.90 72.11 -7.78
CA GLY A 14 -53.71 72.64 -8.48
C GLY A 14 -53.12 71.58 -9.42
N LYS A 15 -53.53 71.59 -10.69
CA LYS A 15 -52.89 70.82 -11.78
C LYS A 15 -51.49 71.38 -12.03
N MET A 16 -50.48 70.52 -12.16
CA MET A 16 -49.56 70.54 -13.30
C MET A 16 -48.70 69.26 -13.37
N LYS A 17 -48.89 68.56 -14.49
CA LYS A 17 -48.08 67.56 -15.19
C LYS A 17 -46.77 67.08 -14.52
N LYS A 18 -46.69 65.77 -14.30
CA LYS A 18 -45.42 65.03 -14.39
C LYS A 18 -45.67 63.59 -14.85
N ASP A 19 -45.17 63.33 -16.05
CA ASP A 19 -44.63 62.10 -16.61
C ASP A 19 -45.40 60.79 -16.40
N GLU A 20 -46.00 60.36 -17.50
CA GLU A 20 -46.42 58.98 -17.74
C GLU A 20 -45.24 58.01 -17.62
N SER A 21 -45.59 56.75 -17.39
CA SER A 21 -44.85 55.53 -17.75
C SER A 21 -43.82 54.95 -16.77
N PHE A 22 -44.22 54.59 -15.55
CA PHE A 22 -43.57 53.50 -14.82
C PHE A 22 -44.58 52.73 -13.94
N LEU A 23 -44.91 51.50 -14.39
CA LEU A 23 -45.42 50.33 -13.63
C LEU A 23 -46.52 49.59 -14.39
N GLY A 24 -46.14 48.94 -15.49
CA GLY A 24 -47.04 48.09 -16.25
C GLY A 24 -46.31 47.17 -17.23
N LYS A 25 -45.35 46.36 -16.74
CA LYS A 25 -44.85 45.11 -17.34
C LYS A 25 -43.57 44.64 -16.64
N LEU A 26 -43.71 43.80 -15.62
CA LEU A 26 -42.63 42.95 -15.12
C LEU A 26 -43.23 41.67 -14.52
N GLY A 27 -43.96 40.96 -15.37
CA GLY A 27 -44.40 39.60 -15.13
C GLY A 27 -43.91 38.72 -16.27
N GLY A 28 -42.86 37.94 -16.02
CA GLY A 28 -42.56 36.73 -16.81
C GLY A 28 -41.42 36.79 -17.82
N THR A 29 -40.16 36.89 -17.39
CA THR A 29 -38.97 36.44 -18.19
C THR A 29 -37.73 36.18 -17.32
N LEU A 30 -37.84 35.32 -16.30
CA LEU A 30 -36.67 34.88 -15.50
C LEU A 30 -36.42 33.36 -15.52
N VAL A 31 -37.34 32.56 -16.08
CA VAL A 31 -37.18 31.09 -16.16
C VAL A 31 -36.55 30.63 -17.48
N ARG A 32 -36.60 31.44 -18.56
CA ARG A 32 -36.12 31.00 -19.90
C ARG A 32 -34.62 31.25 -20.16
N LYS A 33 -33.96 32.13 -19.40
CA LYS A 33 -32.53 32.48 -19.61
C LYS A 33 -31.54 31.55 -18.88
N LYS A 34 -32.01 30.75 -17.91
CA LYS A 34 -31.20 29.75 -17.21
C LYS A 34 -30.95 28.52 -18.09
N LYS A 35 -31.97 28.08 -18.85
CA LYS A 35 -31.88 26.93 -19.77
C LYS A 35 -31.01 27.19 -21.01
N SER A 36 -30.91 28.42 -21.51
CA SER A 36 -30.08 28.70 -22.71
C SER A 36 -28.59 28.74 -22.40
N LYS A 37 -28.20 29.03 -21.16
CA LYS A 37 -26.80 29.02 -20.73
C LYS A 37 -26.32 27.58 -20.48
N GLU A 38 -27.15 26.78 -19.82
CA GLU A 38 -26.91 25.35 -19.58
C GLU A 38 -26.76 24.53 -20.88
N VAL A 39 -27.56 24.82 -21.91
CA VAL A 39 -27.42 24.17 -23.23
C VAL A 39 -26.17 24.63 -24.00
N SER A 40 -25.67 25.83 -23.74
CA SER A 40 -24.43 26.34 -24.33
C SER A 40 -23.20 25.71 -23.68
N ASP A 41 -23.22 25.57 -22.36
CA ASP A 41 -22.14 24.96 -21.57
C ASP A 41 -22.00 23.46 -21.91
N LEU A 42 -23.12 22.74 -22.10
CA LEU A 42 -23.13 21.34 -22.54
C LEU A 42 -22.60 21.14 -23.98
N HIS A 43 -22.75 22.14 -24.87
CA HIS A 43 -22.23 22.06 -26.24
C HIS A 43 -20.74 22.36 -26.32
N GLU A 44 -20.20 23.15 -25.39
CA GLU A 44 -18.79 23.46 -25.26
C GLU A 44 -18.02 22.31 -24.59
N GLU A 45 -18.62 21.66 -23.59
CA GLU A 45 -18.12 20.39 -23.02
C GLU A 45 -18.06 19.27 -24.08
N GLY A 46 -19.09 19.18 -24.94
CA GLY A 46 -19.11 18.24 -26.07
C GLY A 46 -18.03 18.50 -27.13
N LYS A 47 -17.55 19.74 -27.30
CA LYS A 47 -16.45 20.07 -28.21
C LYS A 47 -15.07 19.80 -27.61
N ASN A 48 -14.92 19.97 -26.29
CA ASN A 48 -13.68 19.65 -25.59
C ASN A 48 -13.45 18.13 -25.46
N ALA A 49 -14.50 17.30 -25.50
CA ALA A 49 -14.36 15.85 -25.53
C ALA A 49 -13.78 15.29 -26.86
N ILE A 50 -13.89 16.04 -27.97
CA ILE A 50 -13.48 15.56 -29.31
C ILE A 50 -11.98 15.77 -29.59
N ASN A 51 -11.29 16.63 -28.83
CA ASN A 51 -9.86 16.91 -29.03
C ASN A 51 -8.94 16.26 -27.98
N THR A 52 -9.42 15.28 -27.23
CA THR A 52 -8.56 14.49 -26.33
C THR A 52 -7.90 13.37 -27.14
N PRO A 53 -6.56 13.29 -27.21
CA PRO A 53 -5.92 12.19 -27.92
C PRO A 53 -6.36 10.86 -27.30
N MET A 54 -6.84 9.93 -28.13
CA MET A 54 -7.33 8.62 -27.73
C MET A 54 -6.35 7.93 -26.77
N LEU A 55 -6.68 7.88 -25.49
CA LEU A 55 -6.16 6.86 -24.59
C LEU A 55 -6.95 5.57 -24.84
N PRO A 56 -6.28 4.40 -24.77
CA PRO A 56 -6.94 3.12 -25.01
C PRO A 56 -8.08 2.92 -24.01
N SER A 57 -9.29 2.80 -24.55
CA SER A 57 -10.50 2.44 -23.84
C SER A 57 -10.34 1.01 -23.33
N GLY A 58 -10.27 0.82 -22.01
CA GLY A 58 -10.11 -0.54 -21.48
C GLY A 58 -10.11 -0.72 -19.97
N THR A 59 -10.25 0.33 -19.16
CA THR A 59 -10.50 0.14 -17.72
C THR A 59 -11.99 0.27 -17.47
N GLU A 60 -12.70 -0.86 -17.46
CA GLU A 60 -14.02 -0.95 -16.83
C GLU A 60 -13.83 -0.68 -15.34
N ILE A 61 -13.91 0.60 -14.96
CA ILE A 61 -14.00 1.04 -13.57
C ILE A 61 -15.38 0.56 -13.09
N HIS A 62 -15.42 -0.33 -12.11
CA HIS A 62 -16.67 -0.89 -11.60
C HIS A 62 -17.48 0.26 -10.96
N PRO A 63 -18.83 0.29 -11.01
CA PRO A 63 -19.61 1.39 -10.44
C PRO A 63 -19.34 1.62 -8.93
N GLU A 64 -18.90 0.59 -8.21
CA GLU A 64 -18.45 0.69 -6.81
C GLU A 64 -17.13 1.49 -6.64
N ASP A 65 -16.29 1.56 -7.69
CA ASP A 65 -15.03 2.32 -7.71
C ASP A 65 -15.23 3.83 -7.93
N THR A 66 -16.45 4.27 -8.30
CA THR A 66 -16.78 5.70 -8.47
C THR A 66 -17.32 6.38 -7.20
N MET A 67 -17.58 5.62 -6.13
CA MET A 67 -18.14 6.13 -4.87
C MET A 67 -17.06 6.53 -3.86
N LEU A 68 -16.03 7.28 -4.29
CA LEU A 68 -15.07 7.87 -3.35
C LEU A 68 -15.73 8.99 -2.54
N GLU A 69 -15.50 8.98 -1.22
CA GLU A 69 -15.81 10.11 -0.35
C GLU A 69 -14.94 11.31 -0.70
N GLU A 70 -15.36 12.52 -0.30
CA GLU A 70 -14.60 13.72 -0.61
C GLU A 70 -13.25 13.73 0.13
N ASN A 71 -12.16 13.97 -0.62
CA ASN A 71 -10.77 13.78 -0.21
C ASN A 71 -10.31 12.33 -0.01
N ALA A 72 -11.15 11.33 -0.29
CA ALA A 72 -10.71 9.94 -0.31
C ALA A 72 -9.76 9.69 -1.49
N GLU A 73 -8.76 8.84 -1.23
CA GLU A 73 -7.77 8.37 -2.20
C GLU A 73 -7.86 6.86 -2.31
N ARG A 74 -7.86 6.34 -3.54
CA ARG A 74 -7.75 4.90 -3.81
C ARG A 74 -6.59 4.66 -4.77
N ASN A 75 -5.78 3.66 -4.42
CA ASN A 75 -4.59 3.28 -5.15
C ASN A 75 -4.81 1.91 -5.76
N MET A 76 -4.78 1.83 -7.09
CA MET A 76 -5.01 0.61 -7.86
C MET A 76 -3.74 0.25 -8.63
N LEU A 77 -3.38 -1.02 -8.66
CA LEU A 77 -2.26 -1.48 -9.49
C LEU A 77 -2.62 -1.30 -10.96
N ASP A 78 -1.72 -0.68 -11.73
CA ASP A 78 -1.90 -0.57 -13.18
C ASP A 78 -1.89 -1.96 -13.84
N PRO A 79 -2.84 -2.27 -14.75
CA PRO A 79 -2.91 -3.59 -15.40
C PRO A 79 -1.62 -4.01 -16.11
N THR A 80 -0.88 -3.06 -16.71
CA THR A 80 0.40 -3.37 -17.36
C THR A 80 1.47 -3.78 -16.36
N SER A 81 1.44 -3.20 -15.16
CA SER A 81 2.34 -3.57 -14.06
C SER A 81 1.94 -4.90 -13.42
N ARG A 82 0.66 -5.24 -13.41
CA ARG A 82 0.16 -6.56 -12.96
C ARG A 82 0.67 -7.69 -13.85
N GLU A 83 0.81 -7.43 -15.15
CA GLU A 83 1.35 -8.38 -16.12
C GLU A 83 2.89 -8.42 -16.19
N ASN A 84 3.58 -7.54 -15.45
CA ASN A 84 5.04 -7.47 -15.46
C ASN A 84 5.67 -8.79 -14.94
N PRO A 85 6.52 -9.47 -15.73
CA PRO A 85 7.15 -10.73 -15.33
C PRO A 85 7.97 -10.65 -14.05
N LYS A 86 8.70 -9.54 -13.81
CA LYS A 86 9.48 -9.36 -12.58
C LYS A 86 8.58 -9.23 -11.35
N PHE A 87 7.46 -8.55 -11.50
CA PHE A 87 6.50 -8.40 -10.41
C PHE A 87 5.78 -9.72 -10.11
N LYS A 88 5.46 -10.51 -11.14
CA LYS A 88 4.94 -11.88 -10.97
C LYS A 88 5.95 -12.80 -10.28
N ASP A 89 7.23 -12.72 -10.64
CA ASP A 89 8.29 -13.50 -9.98
C ASP A 89 8.47 -13.08 -8.51
N LEU A 90 8.42 -11.78 -8.21
CA LEU A 90 8.43 -11.29 -6.82
C LEU A 90 7.27 -11.87 -6.01
N GLN A 91 6.05 -11.84 -6.55
CA GLN A 91 4.89 -12.44 -5.89
C GLN A 91 5.09 -13.94 -5.65
N ARG A 92 5.60 -14.67 -6.66
CA ARG A 92 5.87 -16.11 -6.54
C ARG A 92 6.90 -16.40 -5.44
N VAL A 93 8.01 -15.67 -5.41
CA VAL A 93 9.05 -15.83 -4.36
C VAL A 93 8.48 -15.57 -2.96
N LEU A 94 7.63 -14.55 -2.80
CA LEU A 94 6.97 -14.27 -1.52
C LEU A 94 5.96 -15.38 -1.14
N ILE A 95 5.18 -15.89 -2.10
CA ILE A 95 4.26 -17.01 -1.85
C ILE A 95 5.03 -18.27 -1.42
N ASP A 96 6.08 -18.63 -2.17
CA ASP A 96 6.92 -19.79 -1.88
C ASP A 96 7.56 -19.66 -0.48
N TRP A 97 8.01 -18.46 -0.12
CA TRP A 97 8.53 -18.16 1.20
C TRP A 97 7.50 -18.39 2.31
N ILE A 98 6.32 -17.76 2.21
CA ILE A 98 5.27 -17.87 3.23
C ILE A 98 4.84 -19.32 3.41
N ASN A 99 4.69 -20.05 2.30
CA ASN A 99 4.33 -21.47 2.34
C ASN A 99 5.37 -22.32 3.06
N ASN A 100 6.67 -22.04 2.85
CA ASN A 100 7.74 -22.74 3.56
C ASN A 100 7.75 -22.40 5.06
N GLU A 101 7.57 -21.13 5.43
CA GLU A 101 7.54 -20.71 6.85
C GLU A 101 6.34 -21.28 7.62
N LEU A 102 5.20 -21.44 6.93
CA LEU A 102 3.92 -21.85 7.53
C LEU A 102 3.51 -23.30 7.21
N GLU A 103 4.43 -24.12 6.70
CA GLU A 103 4.17 -25.52 6.38
C GLU A 103 3.68 -26.31 7.61
N GLU A 104 4.32 -26.10 8.77
CA GLU A 104 3.96 -26.75 10.03
C GLU A 104 2.56 -26.35 10.53
N ASP A 105 2.12 -25.12 10.23
CA ASP A 105 0.79 -24.60 10.54
C ASP A 105 -0.28 -25.09 9.54
N ARG A 106 0.11 -25.86 8.50
CA ARG A 106 -0.75 -26.38 7.42
C ARG A 106 -1.49 -25.27 6.66
N ILE A 107 -0.81 -24.14 6.50
CA ILE A 107 -1.32 -22.99 5.74
C ILE A 107 -0.74 -23.05 4.34
N ILE A 108 -1.60 -22.87 3.33
CA ILE A 108 -1.20 -22.84 1.92
C ILE A 108 -1.74 -21.56 1.30
N VAL A 109 -0.82 -20.69 0.90
CA VAL A 109 -1.06 -19.47 0.14
C VAL A 109 -0.95 -19.78 -1.35
N LYS A 110 -1.96 -19.37 -2.11
CA LYS A 110 -2.02 -19.45 -3.57
C LYS A 110 -2.02 -18.08 -4.23
N GLY A 111 -2.53 -17.07 -3.53
CA GLY A 111 -2.60 -15.70 -4.03
C GLY A 111 -2.59 -14.69 -2.88
N LEU A 112 -1.65 -13.75 -2.92
CA LEU A 112 -1.44 -12.80 -1.83
C LEU A 112 -2.69 -11.95 -1.54
N GLU A 113 -3.43 -11.52 -2.56
CA GLU A 113 -4.67 -10.74 -2.40
C GLU A 113 -5.78 -11.55 -1.70
N GLU A 114 -5.94 -12.82 -2.03
CA GLU A 114 -7.04 -13.66 -1.55
C GLU A 114 -6.75 -14.30 -0.19
N ASP A 115 -5.47 -14.53 0.12
CA ASP A 115 -5.08 -15.25 1.33
C ASP A 115 -4.59 -14.32 2.46
N CYS A 116 -4.17 -13.08 2.17
CA CYS A 116 -3.67 -12.16 3.21
C CYS A 116 -4.71 -11.13 3.72
N TYR A 117 -5.80 -10.90 2.98
CA TYR A 117 -6.70 -9.76 3.24
C TYR A 117 -7.45 -9.82 4.58
N ASP A 118 -7.67 -11.01 5.12
CA ASP A 118 -8.39 -11.20 6.39
C ASP A 118 -7.47 -11.11 7.62
N GLY A 119 -6.15 -11.07 7.39
CA GLY A 119 -5.12 -10.99 8.41
C GLY A 119 -4.66 -12.32 9.01
N GLN A 120 -5.23 -13.46 8.63
CA GLN A 120 -4.88 -14.77 9.21
C GLN A 120 -3.47 -15.20 8.84
N VAL A 121 -3.13 -15.19 7.54
CA VAL A 121 -1.79 -15.55 7.06
C VAL A 121 -0.74 -14.60 7.63
N LEU A 122 -1.03 -13.30 7.64
CA LEU A 122 -0.13 -12.28 8.17
C LEU A 122 0.13 -12.45 9.67
N GLN A 123 -0.92 -12.76 10.44
CA GLN A 123 -0.78 -13.09 11.86
C GLN A 123 0.18 -14.27 12.04
N LYS A 124 -0.08 -15.39 11.38
CA LYS A 124 0.68 -16.64 11.56
C LYS A 124 2.14 -16.47 11.15
N LEU A 125 2.37 -15.80 10.03
CA LEU A 125 3.71 -15.44 9.56
C LEU A 125 4.45 -14.60 10.60
N PHE A 126 3.81 -13.54 11.11
CA PHE A 126 4.45 -12.69 12.13
C PHE A 126 4.74 -13.45 13.43
N GLU A 127 3.81 -14.28 13.91
CA GLU A 127 4.02 -15.09 15.11
C GLU A 127 5.19 -16.07 14.94
N LYS A 128 5.31 -16.68 13.75
CA LYS A 128 6.41 -17.61 13.41
C LYS A 128 7.75 -16.88 13.40
N LEU A 129 7.84 -15.76 12.70
CA LEU A 129 9.08 -14.99 12.53
C LEU A 129 9.54 -14.31 13.83
N SER A 130 8.60 -13.73 14.58
CA SER A 130 8.92 -12.99 15.82
C SER A 130 9.05 -13.89 17.05
N GLY A 131 8.52 -15.12 17.00
CA GLY A 131 8.35 -15.99 18.16
C GLY A 131 7.36 -15.46 19.20
N ARG A 132 6.60 -14.39 18.88
CA ARG A 132 5.62 -13.76 19.78
C ARG A 132 4.21 -14.18 19.37
N LYS A 133 3.36 -14.50 20.35
CA LYS A 133 1.94 -14.77 20.11
C LYS A 133 1.12 -13.48 20.14
N LEU A 134 0.24 -13.30 19.17
CA LEU A 134 -0.68 -12.16 19.12
C LEU A 134 -2.02 -12.52 19.76
N ASN A 135 -2.58 -11.58 20.52
CA ASN A 135 -3.89 -11.78 21.14
C ASN A 135 -5.01 -11.41 20.16
N VAL A 136 -5.28 -12.29 19.21
CA VAL A 136 -6.36 -12.15 18.22
C VAL A 136 -7.14 -13.45 18.12
N ALA A 137 -8.42 -13.36 17.75
CA ALA A 137 -9.27 -14.54 17.56
C ALA A 137 -8.70 -15.44 16.46
N GLU A 138 -8.71 -16.76 16.64
CA GLU A 138 -8.15 -17.70 15.66
C GLU A 138 -8.90 -17.69 14.32
N VAL A 139 -10.21 -17.46 14.35
CA VAL A 139 -11.08 -17.41 13.16
C VAL A 139 -11.95 -16.17 13.24
N THR A 140 -12.03 -15.43 12.14
CA THR A 140 -12.84 -14.22 12.00
C THR A 140 -13.66 -14.31 10.72
N GLN A 141 -14.99 -14.32 10.85
CA GLN A 141 -15.92 -14.41 9.70
C GLN A 141 -16.53 -13.06 9.32
N SER A 142 -16.57 -12.10 10.26
CA SER A 142 -17.12 -10.76 10.02
C SER A 142 -16.05 -9.81 9.52
N GLU A 143 -16.45 -8.87 8.65
CA GLU A 143 -15.58 -7.79 8.17
C GLU A 143 -14.95 -7.01 9.32
N ILE A 144 -15.74 -6.68 10.33
CA ILE A 144 -15.28 -5.96 11.54
C ILE A 144 -14.21 -6.78 12.27
N GLY A 145 -14.41 -8.10 12.41
CA GLY A 145 -13.44 -8.99 13.05
C GLY A 145 -12.14 -9.10 12.28
N GLN A 146 -12.21 -9.16 10.94
CA GLN A 146 -11.04 -9.18 10.06
C GLN A 146 -10.24 -7.86 10.19
N LYS A 147 -10.91 -6.70 10.15
CA LYS A 147 -10.26 -5.40 10.34
C LYS A 147 -9.64 -5.24 11.72
N GLN A 148 -10.28 -5.74 12.78
CA GLN A 148 -9.71 -5.75 14.13
C GLN A 148 -8.47 -6.65 14.22
N LYS A 149 -8.51 -7.85 13.62
CA LYS A 149 -7.33 -8.74 13.54
C LYS A 149 -6.18 -8.05 12.82
N LEU A 150 -6.43 -7.49 11.64
CA LEU A 150 -5.44 -6.73 10.88
C LEU A 150 -4.89 -5.56 11.69
N GLN A 151 -5.73 -4.83 12.43
CA GLN A 151 -5.27 -3.73 13.28
C GLN A 151 -4.22 -4.21 14.29
N THR A 152 -4.50 -5.29 15.03
CA THR A 152 -3.55 -5.84 16.00
C THR A 152 -2.27 -6.37 15.34
N VAL A 153 -2.40 -7.06 14.21
CA VAL A 153 -1.23 -7.60 13.48
C VAL A 153 -0.35 -6.46 12.96
N LEU A 154 -0.93 -5.47 12.28
CA LEU A 154 -0.20 -4.38 11.67
C LEU A 154 0.38 -3.43 12.73
N GLU A 155 -0.27 -3.26 13.88
CA GLU A 155 0.29 -2.50 15.00
C GLU A 155 1.58 -3.16 15.52
N ALA A 156 1.56 -4.47 15.77
CA ALA A 156 2.75 -5.22 16.19
C ALA A 156 3.87 -5.20 15.14
N VAL A 157 3.53 -5.31 13.86
CA VAL A 157 4.52 -5.20 12.76
C VAL A 157 5.09 -3.79 12.68
N ASN A 158 4.26 -2.75 12.81
CA ASN A 158 4.73 -1.36 12.73
C ASN A 158 5.62 -1.00 13.91
N GLU A 159 5.32 -1.48 15.12
CA GLU A 159 6.20 -1.33 16.29
C GLU A 159 7.56 -1.97 16.08
N LEU A 160 7.62 -3.11 15.37
CA LEU A 160 8.86 -3.78 15.01
C LEU A 160 9.66 -3.01 13.95
N LEU A 161 8.99 -2.56 12.88
CA LEU A 161 9.66 -2.03 11.69
C LEU A 161 10.01 -0.54 11.77
N ARG A 162 9.15 0.30 12.39
CA ARG A 162 9.37 1.76 12.46
C ARG A 162 10.71 2.16 13.11
N PRO A 163 11.15 1.55 14.23
CA PRO A 163 12.45 1.88 14.83
C PRO A 163 13.64 1.67 13.88
N HIS A 164 13.48 0.77 12.89
CA HIS A 164 14.51 0.42 11.91
C HIS A 164 14.37 1.22 10.60
N GLY A 165 13.61 2.33 10.60
CA GLY A 165 13.53 3.26 9.47
C GLY A 165 12.75 2.76 8.25
N TRP A 166 11.91 1.74 8.41
CA TRP A 166 11.02 1.28 7.35
C TRP A 166 9.91 2.30 7.06
N SER A 167 9.66 2.56 5.77
CA SER A 167 8.46 3.30 5.34
C SER A 167 7.25 2.39 5.47
N ILE A 168 6.16 2.90 6.03
CA ILE A 168 4.91 2.16 6.19
C ILE A 168 4.00 2.48 5.01
N GLU A 169 3.97 1.57 4.04
CA GLU A 169 3.19 1.68 2.78
C GLU A 169 1.88 0.85 2.84
N TRP A 170 1.46 0.45 4.03
CA TRP A 170 0.28 -0.37 4.28
C TRP A 170 -0.58 0.17 5.42
N SER A 171 -1.87 -0.14 5.35
CA SER A 171 -2.89 0.14 6.36
C SER A 171 -3.91 -1.00 6.41
N VAL A 172 -4.68 -1.08 7.50
CA VAL A 172 -5.78 -2.05 7.63
C VAL A 172 -6.70 -2.00 6.42
N ASP A 173 -7.13 -0.81 6.02
CA ASP A 173 -8.03 -0.63 4.88
C ASP A 173 -7.39 -1.09 3.57
N SER A 174 -6.10 -0.80 3.35
CA SER A 174 -5.43 -1.22 2.12
C SER A 174 -5.27 -2.74 2.01
N ILE A 175 -4.93 -3.42 3.12
CA ILE A 175 -4.78 -4.89 3.13
C ILE A 175 -6.14 -5.56 2.99
N HIS A 176 -7.14 -5.08 3.75
CA HIS A 176 -8.50 -5.61 3.68
C HIS A 176 -9.16 -5.38 2.31
N ALA A 177 -8.87 -4.25 1.66
CA ALA A 177 -9.28 -3.95 0.29
C ALA A 177 -8.45 -4.70 -0.78
N LYS A 178 -7.65 -5.70 -0.39
CA LYS A 178 -6.84 -6.53 -1.28
C LYS A 178 -5.85 -5.72 -2.14
N ASN A 179 -5.30 -4.64 -1.58
CA ASN A 179 -4.30 -3.87 -2.30
C ASN A 179 -2.99 -4.67 -2.37
N LEU A 180 -2.75 -5.32 -3.50
CA LEU A 180 -1.57 -6.15 -3.73
C LEU A 180 -0.25 -5.41 -3.49
N VAL A 181 -0.18 -4.13 -3.84
CA VAL A 181 1.03 -3.32 -3.64
C VAL A 181 1.32 -3.15 -2.15
N ALA A 182 0.31 -2.84 -1.34
CA ALA A 182 0.46 -2.73 0.11
C ALA A 182 0.86 -4.07 0.75
N ILE A 183 0.24 -5.18 0.31
CA ILE A 183 0.56 -6.53 0.77
C ILE A 183 2.02 -6.89 0.44
N VAL A 184 2.47 -6.61 -0.78
CA VAL A 184 3.85 -6.89 -1.20
C VAL A 184 4.85 -6.03 -0.43
N TYR A 185 4.58 -4.74 -0.21
CA TYR A 185 5.46 -3.89 0.61
C TYR A 185 5.64 -4.45 2.04
N LEU A 186 4.55 -4.85 2.68
CA LEU A 186 4.57 -5.45 4.01
C LEU A 186 5.42 -6.72 4.05
N LEU A 187 5.20 -7.62 3.08
CA LEU A 187 5.91 -8.90 3.02
C LEU A 187 7.40 -8.73 2.71
N VAL A 188 7.76 -7.81 1.79
CA VAL A 188 9.17 -7.48 1.51
C VAL A 188 9.83 -6.92 2.75
N ALA A 189 9.17 -6.00 3.48
CA ALA A 189 9.71 -5.45 4.71
C ALA A 189 9.93 -6.52 5.79
N LEU A 190 8.98 -7.45 5.96
CA LEU A 190 9.13 -8.57 6.90
C LEU A 190 10.25 -9.53 6.49
N ALA A 191 10.28 -9.95 5.22
CA ALA A 191 11.32 -10.84 4.70
C ALA A 191 12.72 -10.24 4.89
N MET A 192 12.88 -8.94 4.62
CA MET A 192 14.16 -8.26 4.83
C MET A 192 14.48 -8.09 6.31
N HIS A 193 13.51 -7.71 7.15
CA HIS A 193 13.72 -7.53 8.59
C HIS A 193 14.20 -8.80 9.28
N TYR A 194 13.61 -9.94 8.92
CA TYR A 194 13.98 -11.23 9.49
C TYR A 194 15.10 -11.95 8.73
N LEU A 195 15.71 -11.29 7.73
CA LEU A 195 16.76 -11.88 6.89
C LEU A 195 16.33 -13.26 6.34
N ALA A 196 15.09 -13.32 5.84
CA ALA A 196 14.50 -14.53 5.31
C ALA A 196 15.44 -15.18 4.28
N PRO A 197 15.57 -16.51 4.27
CA PRO A 197 16.50 -17.23 3.39
C PRO A 197 15.99 -17.32 1.95
N ILE A 198 15.64 -16.18 1.36
CA ILE A 198 15.03 -16.05 0.03
C ILE A 198 15.75 -14.98 -0.78
N ARG A 199 15.76 -15.15 -2.10
CA ARG A 199 16.37 -14.18 -3.02
C ARG A 199 15.27 -13.37 -3.70
N LEU A 200 15.01 -12.18 -3.17
CA LEU A 200 14.05 -11.25 -3.77
C LEU A 200 14.60 -10.72 -5.11
N PRO A 201 13.78 -10.65 -6.17
CA PRO A 201 14.17 -9.99 -7.41
C PRO A 201 14.50 -8.52 -7.19
N GLU A 202 15.57 -8.03 -7.81
CA GLU A 202 16.05 -6.65 -7.65
C GLU A 202 15.38 -5.67 -8.64
N HIS A 203 15.24 -4.42 -8.20
CA HIS A 203 14.71 -3.30 -9.00
C HIS A 203 13.32 -3.58 -9.58
N VAL A 204 12.43 -4.10 -8.75
CA VAL A 204 11.03 -4.32 -9.11
C VAL A 204 10.26 -3.04 -8.81
N SER A 205 9.72 -2.42 -9.84
CA SER A 205 8.85 -1.24 -9.73
C SER A 205 7.54 -1.47 -10.46
N VAL A 206 6.48 -0.87 -9.94
CA VAL A 206 5.12 -0.96 -10.48
C VAL A 206 4.51 0.42 -10.63
N GLN A 207 3.64 0.59 -11.62
CA GLN A 207 2.79 1.77 -11.76
C GLN A 207 1.52 1.57 -10.96
N VAL A 208 1.17 2.59 -10.17
CA VAL A 208 -0.05 2.65 -9.38
C VAL A 208 -0.89 3.82 -9.89
N VAL A 209 -2.15 3.54 -10.17
CA VAL A 209 -3.16 4.53 -10.50
C VAL A 209 -3.76 5.05 -9.20
N VAL A 210 -3.59 6.34 -8.96
CA VAL A 210 -4.10 7.05 -7.79
C VAL A 210 -5.31 7.84 -8.21
N VAL A 211 -6.47 7.52 -7.65
CA VAL A 211 -7.73 8.24 -7.90
C VAL A 211 -8.10 9.00 -6.63
N LYS A 212 -8.20 10.33 -6.73
CA LYS A 212 -8.58 11.23 -5.63
C LYS A 212 -9.81 12.02 -6.00
N LYS A 213 -10.78 12.09 -5.10
CA LYS A 213 -11.92 13.00 -5.27
C LYS A 213 -11.64 14.35 -4.61
N ARG A 214 -11.58 15.41 -5.39
CA ARG A 214 -11.44 16.79 -4.91
C ARG A 214 -12.53 17.66 -5.50
N GLU A 215 -13.27 18.37 -4.64
CA GLU A 215 -14.34 19.29 -5.06
C GLU A 215 -15.40 18.61 -5.96
N GLY A 216 -15.71 17.35 -5.67
CA GLY A 216 -16.63 16.53 -6.48
C GLY A 216 -16.04 15.97 -7.78
N ILE A 217 -14.80 16.29 -8.15
CA ILE A 217 -14.13 15.81 -9.37
C ILE A 217 -13.14 14.70 -9.03
N LEU A 218 -13.14 13.63 -9.82
CA LEU A 218 -12.13 12.56 -9.75
C LEU A 218 -10.86 12.99 -10.50
N GLN A 219 -9.77 13.13 -9.75
CA GLN A 219 -8.41 13.34 -10.27
C GLN A 219 -7.70 11.99 -10.33
N THR A 220 -7.20 11.64 -11.51
CA THR A 220 -6.42 10.41 -11.72
C THR A 220 -4.96 10.78 -11.98
N SER A 221 -4.02 10.14 -11.28
CA SER A 221 -2.60 10.26 -11.53
C SER A 221 -1.93 8.88 -11.52
N HIS A 222 -0.79 8.75 -12.21
CA HIS A 222 0.03 7.56 -12.16
C HIS A 222 1.27 7.83 -11.32
N VAL A 223 1.58 6.91 -10.41
CA VAL A 223 2.74 6.99 -9.51
C VAL A 223 3.53 5.71 -9.63
N THR A 224 4.83 5.82 -9.90
CA THR A 224 5.75 4.68 -9.88
C THR A 224 6.15 4.36 -8.43
N LYS A 225 5.95 3.12 -8.01
CA LYS A 225 6.34 2.60 -6.71
C LYS A 225 7.45 1.55 -6.86
N GLU A 226 8.60 1.79 -6.24
CA GLU A 226 9.70 0.82 -6.18
C GLU A 226 9.46 -0.14 -5.00
N LEU A 227 9.30 -1.43 -5.30
CA LEU A 227 9.00 -2.49 -4.33
C LEU A 227 10.29 -3.12 -3.79
N THR A 228 11.31 -3.27 -4.64
CA THR A 228 12.62 -3.80 -4.28
C THR A 228 13.71 -2.98 -4.94
N SER A 229 14.83 -2.80 -4.24
CA SER A 229 16.07 -2.20 -4.77
C SER A 229 17.18 -3.26 -4.82
N THR A 230 18.45 -2.89 -4.66
CA THR A 230 19.52 -3.87 -4.38
C THR A 230 19.42 -4.38 -2.94
N THR A 231 19.80 -5.64 -2.71
CA THR A 231 19.79 -6.24 -1.37
C THR A 231 20.63 -5.42 -0.38
N GLU A 232 21.79 -4.91 -0.80
CA GLU A 232 22.65 -4.04 0.03
C GLU A 232 21.94 -2.75 0.45
N MET A 233 21.19 -2.09 -0.43
CA MET A 233 20.47 -0.85 -0.09
C MET A 233 19.25 -1.11 0.81
N MET A 234 18.62 -2.28 0.70
CA MET A 234 17.53 -2.68 1.59
C MET A 234 18.04 -3.14 2.96
N MET A 235 19.19 -3.81 3.02
CA MET A 235 19.84 -4.26 4.26
C MET A 235 20.62 -3.15 4.97
N GLY A 236 21.13 -2.14 4.25
CA GLY A 236 21.82 -0.99 4.85
C GLY A 236 20.92 -0.08 5.71
N ARG A 237 19.62 -0.42 5.84
CA ARG A 237 18.67 0.18 6.78
C ARG A 237 18.75 -0.41 8.18
N PHE A 238 19.33 -1.59 8.34
CA PHE A 238 19.67 -2.15 9.64
C PHE A 238 20.91 -1.42 10.17
N GLU A 239 20.93 -1.10 11.47
CA GLU A 239 22.11 -0.50 12.10
C GLU A 239 23.34 -1.31 11.68
N ARG A 240 24.34 -0.63 11.10
CA ARG A 240 25.64 -1.22 10.84
C ARG A 240 26.11 -1.89 12.11
N ASP A 241 26.20 -3.20 12.08
CA ASP A 241 26.55 -3.93 13.29
C ASP A 241 28.05 -3.67 13.60
N ALA A 242 28.50 -4.14 14.77
CA ALA A 242 29.91 -3.99 15.13
C ALA A 242 30.84 -4.69 14.12
N PHE A 243 30.34 -5.66 13.34
CA PHE A 243 31.06 -6.34 12.27
C PHE A 243 31.21 -5.45 11.03
N ASP A 244 30.18 -4.71 10.62
CA ASP A 244 30.23 -3.74 9.52
C ASP A 244 31.25 -2.64 9.82
N THR A 245 31.26 -2.12 11.06
CA THR A 245 32.27 -1.15 11.50
C THR A 245 33.68 -1.75 11.48
N LEU A 246 33.82 -3.02 11.86
CA LEU A 246 35.07 -3.78 11.81
C LEU A 246 35.56 -3.99 10.38
N LEU A 247 34.66 -4.30 9.45
CA LEU A 247 34.93 -4.49 8.03
C LEU A 247 35.38 -3.19 7.36
N ASP A 248 34.71 -2.08 7.67
CA ASP A 248 34.99 -0.77 7.08
C ASP A 248 36.27 -0.12 7.64
N HIS A 249 36.54 -0.26 8.95
CA HIS A 249 37.58 0.52 9.63
C HIS A 249 38.76 -0.31 10.17
N ALA A 250 38.66 -1.64 10.19
CA ALA A 250 39.71 -2.50 10.72
C ALA A 250 39.78 -3.89 10.04
N PRO A 251 40.03 -3.94 8.71
CA PRO A 251 40.13 -5.19 7.96
C PRO A 251 41.20 -6.15 8.53
N ASP A 252 42.24 -5.61 9.17
CA ASP A 252 43.29 -6.40 9.84
C ASP A 252 42.75 -7.20 11.04
N LYS A 253 41.72 -6.67 11.73
CA LYS A 253 41.06 -7.37 12.85
C LYS A 253 40.11 -8.46 12.35
N LEU A 254 39.63 -8.39 11.10
CA LEU A 254 38.83 -9.46 10.51
C LEU A 254 39.60 -10.78 10.46
N ASN A 255 40.90 -10.74 10.14
CA ASN A 255 41.74 -11.94 10.13
C ASN A 255 41.93 -12.53 11.53
N VAL A 256 41.93 -11.70 12.57
CA VAL A 256 41.98 -12.14 13.97
C VAL A 256 40.66 -12.80 14.36
N VAL A 257 39.52 -12.23 13.96
CA VAL A 257 38.19 -12.81 14.18
C VAL A 257 38.07 -14.15 13.44
N LYS A 258 38.50 -14.24 12.17
CA LYS A 258 38.54 -15.50 11.40
C LYS A 258 39.34 -16.58 12.14
N LYS A 259 40.55 -16.26 12.62
CA LYS A 259 41.39 -17.20 13.39
C LYS A 259 40.76 -17.62 14.72
N SER A 260 40.11 -16.69 15.42
CA SER A 260 39.38 -16.97 16.66
C SER A 260 38.20 -17.91 16.41
N LEU A 261 37.44 -17.70 15.33
CA LEU A 261 36.32 -18.55 14.94
C LEU A 261 36.79 -19.97 14.53
N VAL A 262 37.87 -20.08 13.76
CA VAL A 262 38.52 -21.37 13.44
C VAL A 262 38.88 -22.11 14.73
N THR A 263 39.53 -21.42 15.67
CA THR A 263 39.95 -21.99 16.95
C THR A 263 38.75 -22.44 17.79
N PHE A 264 37.69 -21.65 17.83
CA PHE A 264 36.44 -21.99 18.51
C PHE A 264 35.78 -23.23 17.89
N VAL A 265 35.61 -23.25 16.57
CA VAL A 265 35.02 -24.37 15.84
C VAL A 265 35.85 -25.65 16.05
N ASN A 266 37.18 -25.58 15.94
CA ASN A 266 38.07 -26.72 16.19
C ASN A 266 38.00 -27.21 17.64
N LYS A 267 37.82 -26.32 18.63
CA LYS A 267 37.60 -26.72 20.03
C LYS A 267 36.34 -27.59 20.19
N HIS A 268 35.30 -27.34 19.40
CA HIS A 268 34.06 -28.11 19.42
C HIS A 268 34.12 -29.36 18.53
N LEU A 269 34.80 -29.30 17.37
CA LEU A 269 34.93 -30.38 16.39
C LEU A 269 36.04 -31.39 16.69
N ASN A 270 37.02 -31.04 17.54
CA ASN A 270 38.03 -31.99 18.02
C ASN A 270 37.41 -33.17 18.77
N LYS A 271 36.20 -33.00 19.33
CA LYS A 271 35.44 -34.11 19.94
C LYS A 271 34.93 -35.14 18.92
N LEU A 272 34.97 -34.81 17.63
CA LEU A 272 34.50 -35.60 16.50
C LEU A 272 35.65 -35.96 15.52
N ASN A 273 36.91 -35.73 15.90
CA ASN A 273 38.10 -35.87 15.02
C ASN A 273 38.00 -35.09 13.70
N LEU A 274 37.33 -33.94 13.70
CA LEU A 274 37.21 -33.06 12.54
C LEU A 274 38.00 -31.78 12.79
N GLU A 275 38.78 -31.35 11.80
CA GLU A 275 39.57 -30.13 11.85
C GLU A 275 39.19 -29.20 10.68
N VAL A 276 38.98 -27.93 11.01
CA VAL A 276 38.72 -26.84 10.10
C VAL A 276 40.00 -26.05 9.95
N THR A 277 40.61 -26.10 8.77
CA THR A 277 41.85 -25.38 8.45
C THR A 277 41.59 -24.11 7.65
N GLU A 278 40.49 -24.06 6.89
CA GLU A 278 40.18 -22.91 6.04
C GLU A 278 38.67 -22.64 6.00
N LEU A 279 38.27 -21.64 6.79
CA LEU A 279 36.86 -21.29 6.98
C LEU A 279 36.18 -20.88 5.66
N GLU A 280 36.89 -20.21 4.74
CA GLU A 280 36.33 -19.75 3.46
C GLU A 280 36.01 -20.88 2.48
N SER A 281 36.78 -21.97 2.49
CA SER A 281 36.53 -23.15 1.66
C SER A 281 35.42 -24.01 2.28
N GLN A 282 35.45 -24.17 3.60
CA GLN A 282 34.53 -25.05 4.33
C GLN A 282 33.15 -24.42 4.59
N VAL A 283 33.04 -23.10 4.77
CA VAL A 283 31.75 -22.39 4.82
C VAL A 283 31.11 -22.33 3.44
N ARG A 284 31.90 -22.14 2.38
CA ARG A 284 31.41 -22.22 1.00
C ARG A 284 30.89 -23.62 0.69
N ASN A 285 31.58 -24.66 1.15
CA ASN A 285 31.10 -26.04 1.09
C ASN A 285 29.85 -26.25 1.96
N LEU A 286 29.76 -25.72 3.18
CA LEU A 286 28.55 -25.83 4.01
C LEU A 286 27.35 -25.13 3.36
N MET A 287 27.54 -23.92 2.81
CA MET A 287 26.53 -23.20 2.01
C MET A 287 26.15 -23.96 0.75
N TRP A 288 27.12 -24.57 0.07
CA TRP A 288 26.85 -25.45 -1.07
C TRP A 288 26.06 -26.70 -0.64
N TRP A 289 26.37 -27.28 0.52
CA TRP A 289 25.70 -28.44 1.08
C TRP A 289 24.29 -28.13 1.59
N THR A 290 24.04 -26.98 2.21
CA THR A 290 22.68 -26.53 2.55
C THR A 290 21.87 -26.19 1.31
N CYS A 291 22.49 -25.53 0.31
CA CYS A 291 21.85 -25.24 -0.97
C CYS A 291 21.54 -26.53 -1.78
N ARG A 292 22.36 -27.58 -1.65
CA ARG A 292 22.17 -28.87 -2.35
C ARG A 292 21.27 -29.86 -1.60
N ARG A 293 21.21 -29.83 -0.26
CA ARG A 293 20.24 -30.61 0.52
C ARG A 293 18.81 -30.05 0.45
N GLY A 294 18.66 -28.76 0.15
CA GLY A 294 17.36 -28.18 -0.22
C GLY A 294 16.86 -28.60 -1.61
N GLY A 295 17.64 -29.36 -2.39
CA GLY A 295 17.30 -29.79 -3.74
C GLY A 295 17.47 -31.28 -4.03
N SER A 296 17.64 -32.14 -3.01
CA SER A 296 17.84 -33.58 -3.21
C SER A 296 17.33 -34.42 -2.03
N LEU A 297 16.05 -34.29 -1.74
CA LEU A 297 15.27 -35.29 -0.98
C LEU A 297 14.03 -35.68 -1.79
N VAL A 298 14.27 -36.12 -3.02
CA VAL A 298 13.41 -37.03 -3.76
C VAL A 298 14.37 -38.06 -4.37
N ASP A 299 14.03 -39.34 -4.26
CA ASP A 299 14.80 -40.53 -4.65
C ASP A 299 15.75 -41.13 -3.59
N SER A 300 15.15 -41.73 -2.57
CA SER A 300 15.38 -43.15 -2.22
C SER A 300 14.14 -43.72 -1.55
#